data_AF-A0A2W1JFY3-F1
#
_entry.id   AF-A0A2W1JFY3-F1
#
_cell.length_a   1.000
_cell.length_b   1.000
_cell.length_c   1.000
_cell.angle_alpha   90.00
_cell.angle_beta   90.00
_cell.angle_gamma   90.00
#
_symmetry.space_group_name_H-M   'P 1'
#
loop_
_entity.id
_entity.type
_entity.pdbx_description
1 polymer ?
#
loop_
_entity_poly.entity_id
_entity_poly.type
_entity_poly.pdbx_seq_one_letter_code
_entity_poly.pdbx_strand_id
1 'polypeptide(L)' 'MSSDFDRGIMKFEGADKPVTIALSAVIVLGSIAVLIGWALRSAYIFS' A
#
# COMPACT_ATOMS: atom_id res chain seq x y z
N MET A 1 -16.58 11.86 -2.66
CA MET A 1 -15.72 11.98 -3.85
C MET A 1 -14.83 10.74 -3.91
N SER A 2 -15.41 9.60 -4.28
CA SER A 2 -14.72 8.30 -4.44
C SER A 2 -15.28 7.55 -5.66
N SER A 3 -16.56 7.81 -5.97
CA SER A 3 -17.29 7.24 -7.10
C SER A 3 -16.74 7.52 -8.51
N ASP A 4 -15.72 8.37 -8.68
CA ASP A 4 -15.13 8.61 -10.01
C ASP A 4 -14.16 7.48 -10.41
N PHE A 5 -13.55 6.81 -9.43
CA PHE A 5 -12.71 5.63 -9.68
C PHE A 5 -13.54 4.37 -10.00
N ASP A 6 -14.78 4.30 -9.53
CA ASP A 6 -15.75 3.23 -9.79
C ASP A 6 -16.39 3.31 -11.19
N ARG A 7 -15.58 3.60 -12.22
CA ARG A 7 -16.03 3.71 -13.62
C ARG A 7 -15.12 2.95 -14.58
N GLY A 8 -15.71 2.51 -15.70
CA GLY A 8 -14.96 1.88 -16.79
C GLY A 8 -14.22 0.62 -16.33
N ILE A 9 -12.94 0.51 -16.67
CA ILE A 9 -12.09 -0.63 -16.36
C ILE A 9 -11.59 -0.67 -14.91
N MET A 10 -11.73 0.42 -14.15
CA MET A 10 -11.26 0.51 -12.76
C MET A 10 -12.37 0.29 -11.73
N LYS A 11 -13.56 -0.09 -12.19
CA LYS A 11 -14.69 -0.46 -11.33
C LYS A 11 -14.46 -1.85 -10.74
N PHE A 12 -13.86 -1.89 -9.55
CA PHE A 12 -13.61 -3.12 -8.81
C PHE A 12 -14.56 -3.23 -7.62
N GLU A 13 -15.34 -4.31 -7.58
CA GLU A 13 -16.34 -4.49 -6.54
C GLU A 13 -15.70 -4.55 -5.15
N GLY A 14 -16.09 -3.61 -4.28
CA GLY A 14 -15.62 -3.56 -2.90
C GLY A 14 -14.21 -3.02 -2.70
N ALA A 15 -13.56 -2.48 -3.74
CA ALA A 15 -12.28 -1.79 -3.61
C ALA A 15 -12.37 -0.54 -2.72
N ASP A 16 -13.48 0.19 -2.82
CA ASP A 16 -13.74 1.42 -2.06
C ASP A 16 -14.28 1.19 -0.64
N LYS A 17 -14.37 -0.08 -0.19
CA LYS A 17 -14.78 -0.38 1.19
C LYS A 17 -13.69 0.11 2.16
N PRO A 18 -14.04 0.80 3.27
CA PRO A 18 -13.06 1.32 4.23
C PRO A 18 -12.09 0.25 4.76
N VAL A 19 -12.58 -0.97 4.96
CA VAL A 19 -11.77 -2.11 5.41
C VAL A 19 -10.75 -2.52 4.36
N THR A 20 -11.15 -2.58 3.08
CA THR A 20 -10.25 -2.93 1.97
C THR A 20 -9.14 -1.90 1.81
N ILE A 21 -9.48 -0.61 1.93
CA ILE A 21 -8.52 0.50 1.87
C ILE A 21 -7.55 0.45 3.04
N ALA A 22 -8.04 0.21 4.27
CA ALA A 22 -7.19 0.11 5.44
C ALA A 22 -6.18 -1.04 5.32
N LEU A 23 -6.63 -2.21 4.84
CA LEU A 23 -5.77 -3.38 4.66
C LEU A 23 -4.71 -3.13 3.58
N SER A 24 -5.09 -2.57 2.43
CA SER A 24 -4.15 -2.27 1.35
C SER A 24 -3.13 -1.21 1.77
N ALA A 25 -3.57 -0.19 2.52
CA ALA A 25 -2.68 0.83 3.07
C ALA A 25 -1.65 0.23 4.03
N VAL A 26 -2.05 -0.68 4.93
CA VAL A 26 -1.11 -1.37 5.84
C VAL A 26 -0.07 -2.17 5.05
N ILE A 27 -0.49 -2.88 4.00
CA ILE A 27 0.43 -3.67 3.17
C ILE A 27 1.42 -2.76 2.44
N VAL A 28 0.93 -1.71 1.77
CA VAL A 28 1.79 -0.79 1.00
C VAL A 28 2.75 -0.06 1.93
N LEU A 29 2.26 0.59 2.98
CA LEU A 29 3.10 1.33 3.93
C LEU A 29 4.04 0.41 4.71
N GLY A 30 3.57 -0.77 5.11
CA GLY A 30 4.38 -1.79 5.78
C GLY A 30 5.53 -2.25 4.88
N SER A 31 5.27 -2.51 3.60
CA SER A 31 6.32 -2.90 2.65
C SER A 31 7.38 -1.81 2.47
N ILE A 32 6.97 -0.54 2.39
CA ILE A 32 7.89 0.59 2.30
C ILE A 32 8.76 0.68 3.56
N ALA A 33 8.15 0.56 4.75
CA ALA A 33 8.89 0.61 6.01
C ALA A 33 9.91 -0.54 6.12
N VAL A 34 9.53 -1.75 5.70
CA VAL A 34 10.44 -2.91 5.64
C VAL A 34 11.60 -2.64 4.69
N LEU A 35 11.33 -2.10 3.50
CA LEU A 35 12.37 -1.78 2.52
C LEU A 35 13.33 -0.70 3.03
N ILE A 36 12.83 0.34 3.69
CA ILE A 36 13.66 1.37 4.32
C ILE A 36 14.53 0.74 5.41
N GLY A 37 13.93 -0.04 6.31
CA GLY A 37 14.65 -0.71 7.39
C GLY A 37 15.72 -1.66 6.85
N TRP A 38 15.41 -2.40 5.80
CA TRP A 38 16.36 -3.27 5.12
C TRP A 38 17.50 -2.48 4.47
N ALA A 39 17.20 -1.40 3.75
CA ALA A 39 18.21 -0.57 3.09
C ALA A 39 19.19 0.03 4.11
N LEU A 40 18.71 0.55 5.24
CA LEU A 40 19.56 1.08 6.30
C LEU A 40 20.47 0.00 6.92
N ARG A 41 19.92 -1.19 7.19
CA ARG A 41 20.72 -2.31 7.73
C ARG A 41 21.77 -2.76 6.72
N SER A 42 21.40 -2.93 5.45
CA SER A 42 22.32 -3.29 4.37
C SER A 42 23.42 -2.26 4.18
N ALA A 43 23.12 -0.97 4.28
CA ALA A 43 24.09 0.09 4.04
C ALA A 43 25.05 0.34 5.21
N TYR A 44 24.60 0.21 6.46
CA TYR A 44 25.37 0.66 7.63
C TYR A 44 25.70 -0.44 8.64
N ILE A 45 25.01 -1.57 8.63
CA ILE A 45 25.26 -2.68 9.57
C ILE A 45 26.05 -3.80 8.92
N PHE A 46 25.81 -4.06 7.62
CA PHE A 46 26.49 -5.12 6.87
C PHE A 46 27.60 -4.63 5.94
N SER A 47 27.81 -3.32 5.85
CA SER A 47 28.96 -2.69 5.20
C SER A 47 30.06 -2.38 6.20
#